data_AF-H2Z7K2-F1
#
_entry.id   AF-H2Z7K2-F1
#
_cell.length_a   1.000
_cell.length_b   1.000
_cell.length_c   1.000
_cell.angle_alpha   90.00
_cell.angle_beta   90.00
_cell.angle_gamma   90.00
#
_symmetry.space_group_name_H-M   'P 1'
#
loop_
_entity.id
_entity.type
_entity.pdbx_description
1 polymer ?
#
loop_
_entity_poly.entity_id
_entity_poly.type
_entity_poly.pdbx_seq_one_letter_code
_entity_poly.pdbx_strand_id
1 'polypeptide(L)'
;KVHRTAVICNVVVHVTHSFRKKGRRTANTTTPARYSNHFIGHAIDVNLATPNGWCAALCLFDHRNPHAKCFINTLKSIGLRWGGDWRPKADPVHFDDNYNSNRTMWKAKFRVVQDACEDL
;
A
#
# COMPACT_ATOMS: atom_id res chain seq x y z
N LYS A 1 -3.07 12.56 2.22
CA LYS A 1 -3.95 11.88 1.23
C LYS A 1 -4.81 10.79 1.88
N VAL A 2 -4.17 9.78 2.48
CA VAL A 2 -4.86 8.63 3.09
C VAL A 2 -5.80 9.02 4.24
N HIS A 3 -5.31 9.75 5.25
CA HIS A 3 -6.14 10.14 6.41
C HIS A 3 -7.41 10.92 6.02
N ARG A 4 -7.27 11.96 5.17
CA ARG A 4 -8.43 12.72 4.66
C ARG A 4 -9.44 11.84 3.94
N THR A 5 -8.98 10.87 3.15
CA THR A 5 -9.85 9.93 2.44
C THR A 5 -10.57 8.98 3.39
N ALA A 6 -9.88 8.55 4.45
CA ALA A 6 -10.48 7.72 5.50
C ALA A 6 -11.67 8.41 6.16
N VAL A 7 -11.52 9.71 6.49
CA VAL A 7 -12.59 10.54 7.04
C VAL A 7 -13.77 10.67 6.06
N ILE A 8 -13.50 11.02 4.80
CA ILE A 8 -14.54 11.21 3.76
C ILE A 8 -15.36 9.93 3.55
N CYS A 9 -14.69 8.78 3.51
CA CYS A 9 -15.35 7.50 3.21
C CYS A 9 -15.85 6.76 4.45
N ASN A 10 -15.74 7.38 5.64
CA ASN A 10 -16.10 6.79 6.92
C ASN A 10 -15.46 5.42 7.15
N VAL A 11 -14.13 5.35 7.09
CA VAL A 11 -13.35 4.13 7.39
C VAL A 11 -12.23 4.43 8.37
N VAL A 12 -11.86 3.43 9.18
CA VAL A 12 -10.61 3.44 9.96
C VAL A 12 -9.58 2.60 9.21
N VAL A 13 -8.42 3.20 8.92
CA VAL A 13 -7.35 2.54 8.18
C VAL A 13 -6.41 1.84 9.15
N HIS A 14 -6.31 0.52 9.03
CA HIS A 14 -5.33 -0.29 9.76
C HIS A 14 -4.15 -0.61 8.84
N VAL A 15 -3.06 0.13 9.02
CA VAL A 15 -1.82 -0.12 8.28
C VAL A 15 -1.15 -1.38 8.82
N THR A 16 -1.06 -2.40 7.98
CA THR A 16 -0.45 -3.69 8.32
C THR A 16 1.03 -3.71 7.94
N HIS A 17 1.39 -3.03 6.86
CA HIS A 17 2.77 -2.88 6.42
C HIS A 17 2.98 -1.49 5.81
N SER A 18 4.17 -0.94 5.98
CA SER A 18 4.58 0.32 5.37
C SER A 18 6.02 0.18 4.84
N PHE A 19 7.01 0.64 5.58
CA PHE A 19 8.40 0.42 5.27
C PHE A 19 8.81 -1.05 5.49
N ARG A 20 9.63 -1.60 4.58
CA ARG A 20 10.23 -2.93 4.72
C ARG A 20 11.75 -2.83 4.52
N LYS A 21 12.55 -3.35 5.46
CA LYS A 21 13.99 -3.55 5.25
C LYS A 21 14.20 -4.70 4.25
N LYS A 22 15.06 -4.51 3.25
CA LYS A 22 15.39 -5.57 2.29
C LYS A 22 16.13 -6.69 3.02
N GLY A 23 15.84 -7.94 2.65
CA GLY A 23 16.47 -9.12 3.25
C GLY A 23 15.84 -9.59 4.56
N ARG A 24 15.06 -8.75 5.26
CA ARG A 24 14.27 -9.19 6.41
C ARG A 24 13.00 -9.90 5.94
N ARG A 25 12.89 -11.21 6.20
CA ARG A 25 11.64 -11.96 5.99
C ARG A 25 10.60 -11.47 6.98
N THR A 26 9.54 -10.85 6.49
CA THR A 26 8.27 -10.72 7.23
C THR A 26 7.50 -12.03 7.06
N ALA A 27 6.96 -12.58 8.16
CA ALA A 27 6.11 -13.75 8.08
C ALA A 27 4.91 -13.45 7.17
N ASN A 28 4.56 -14.40 6.29
CA ASN A 28 3.35 -14.36 5.44
C ASN A 28 3.25 -13.25 4.38
N THR A 29 4.36 -12.63 3.94
CA THR A 29 4.34 -11.65 2.84
C THR A 29 4.80 -12.27 1.51
N THR A 30 4.08 -11.96 0.42
CA THR A 30 4.55 -12.26 -0.94
C THR A 30 5.94 -11.63 -1.17
N THR A 31 6.85 -12.35 -1.84
CA THR A 31 8.17 -11.82 -2.22
C THR A 31 8.01 -10.47 -2.93
N PRO A 32 8.56 -9.37 -2.37
CA PRO A 32 8.40 -8.06 -2.98
C PRO A 32 9.05 -7.98 -4.35
N ALA A 33 8.44 -7.21 -5.25
CA ALA A 33 9.06 -6.90 -6.54
C ALA A 33 10.44 -6.25 -6.37
N ARG A 34 11.34 -6.43 -7.36
CA ARG A 34 12.71 -5.89 -7.35
C ARG A 34 12.77 -4.40 -7.00
N TYR A 35 11.77 -3.63 -7.41
CA TYR A 35 11.63 -2.20 -7.14
C TYR A 35 10.36 -1.90 -6.32
N SER A 36 10.19 -2.61 -5.21
CA SER A 36 9.04 -2.41 -4.30
C SER A 36 9.07 -1.02 -3.67
N ASN A 37 7.94 -0.32 -3.66
CA ASN A 37 7.80 0.97 -2.98
C ASN A 37 7.86 0.85 -1.45
N HIS A 38 7.62 -0.34 -0.88
CA HIS A 38 7.82 -0.58 0.57
C HIS A 38 9.28 -0.41 0.99
N PHE A 39 10.24 -0.74 0.11
CA PHE A 39 11.67 -0.59 0.41
C PHE A 39 12.14 0.86 0.52
N ILE A 40 11.30 1.82 0.16
CA ILE A 40 11.63 3.25 0.23
C ILE A 40 10.59 4.07 1.01
N GLY A 41 9.65 3.39 1.68
CA GLY A 41 8.59 4.01 2.47
C GLY A 41 7.51 4.72 1.64
N HIS A 42 7.33 4.33 0.37
CA HIS A 42 6.34 4.90 -0.56
C HIS A 42 5.11 4.01 -0.77
N ALA A 43 4.94 2.99 0.04
CA ALA A 43 3.78 2.10 -0.03
C ALA A 43 3.24 1.76 1.36
N ILE A 44 1.95 1.45 1.40
CA ILE A 44 1.27 0.88 2.56
C ILE A 44 0.39 -0.29 2.13
N ASP A 45 0.31 -1.29 2.99
CA ASP A 45 -0.70 -2.35 2.91
C ASP A 45 -1.70 -2.16 4.04
N VAL A 46 -2.99 -2.13 3.71
CA VAL A 46 -4.05 -1.77 4.67
C VAL A 46 -5.17 -2.79 4.73
N ASN A 47 -5.79 -2.87 5.90
CA ASN A 47 -7.16 -3.34 6.08
C ASN A 47 -8.02 -2.16 6.54
N LEU A 48 -9.33 -2.22 6.32
CA LEU A 48 -10.26 -1.17 6.73
C LEU A 48 -11.24 -1.71 7.75
N ALA A 49 -11.44 -1.00 8.86
CA ALA A 49 -12.68 -1.12 9.62
C ALA A 49 -13.69 -0.14 9.02
N THR A 50 -14.84 -0.65 8.63
CA THR A 50 -15.92 0.12 8.00
C THR A 50 -17.21 -0.03 8.82
N PRO A 51 -18.23 0.82 8.61
CA PRO A 51 -19.56 0.62 9.18
C PRO A 51 -20.16 -0.76 8.85
N ASN A 52 -19.75 -1.36 7.73
CA ASN A 52 -20.22 -2.69 7.29
C ASN A 52 -19.26 -3.82 7.72
N GLY A 53 -18.38 -3.57 8.69
CA GLY A 53 -17.46 -4.54 9.25
C GLY A 53 -16.03 -4.47 8.69
N TRP A 54 -15.24 -5.48 9.03
CA TRP A 54 -13.83 -5.60 8.67
C TRP A 54 -13.64 -5.92 7.19
N CYS A 55 -12.76 -5.19 6.52
CA CYS A 55 -12.50 -5.29 5.10
C CYS A 55 -11.01 -5.51 4.84
N ALA A 56 -10.64 -6.77 4.63
CA ALA A 56 -9.30 -7.21 4.22
C ALA A 56 -9.27 -7.53 2.71
N ALA A 57 -8.19 -8.14 2.21
CA ALA A 57 -7.91 -8.36 0.78
C ALA A 57 -9.13 -8.77 -0.08
N LEU A 58 -9.90 -9.80 0.31
CA LEU A 58 -11.07 -10.25 -0.46
C LEU A 58 -12.18 -9.20 -0.53
N CYS A 59 -12.48 -8.53 0.59
CA CYS A 59 -13.47 -7.46 0.64
C CYS A 59 -13.01 -6.21 -0.13
N LEU A 60 -11.72 -5.87 -0.09
CA LEU A 60 -11.16 -4.78 -0.88
C LEU A 60 -11.27 -5.07 -2.38
N PHE A 61 -11.03 -6.32 -2.79
CA PHE A 61 -11.08 -6.74 -4.18
C PHE A 61 -12.49 -6.84 -4.76
N ASP A 62 -13.48 -7.27 -3.97
CA ASP A 62 -14.82 -7.55 -4.48
C ASP A 62 -15.71 -6.30 -4.69
N HIS A 63 -15.29 -5.15 -4.16
CA HIS A 63 -15.99 -3.86 -4.27
C HIS A 63 -17.44 -3.86 -3.75
N ARG A 64 -17.85 -4.84 -2.93
CA ARG A 64 -19.21 -4.92 -2.36
C ARG A 64 -19.40 -4.01 -1.17
N ASN A 65 -18.33 -3.71 -0.42
CA ASN A 65 -18.37 -2.76 0.67
C ASN A 65 -18.30 -1.31 0.13
N PRO A 66 -19.36 -0.49 0.25
CA PRO A 66 -19.41 0.84 -0.37
C PRO A 66 -18.41 1.83 0.24
N HIS A 67 -18.08 1.68 1.53
CA HIS A 67 -17.08 2.51 2.20
C HIS A 67 -15.66 2.19 1.72
N ALA A 68 -15.34 0.90 1.58
CA ALA A 68 -14.08 0.46 1.00
C ALA A 68 -13.95 0.89 -0.47
N LYS A 69 -15.02 0.75 -1.25
CA LYS A 69 -15.07 1.20 -2.65
C LYS A 69 -14.87 2.71 -2.77
N CYS A 70 -15.52 3.51 -1.90
CA CYS A 70 -15.28 4.96 -1.81
C CYS A 70 -13.80 5.25 -1.55
N PHE A 71 -13.20 4.57 -0.57
CA PHE A 71 -11.82 4.78 -0.17
C PHE A 71 -10.85 4.46 -1.32
N ILE A 72 -10.99 3.29 -1.94
CA ILE A 72 -10.17 2.86 -3.09
C ILE A 72 -10.29 3.87 -4.24
N ASN A 73 -11.51 4.20 -4.64
CA ASN A 73 -11.75 5.09 -5.78
C ASN A 73 -11.23 6.51 -5.54
N THR A 74 -11.38 7.03 -4.32
CA THR A 74 -10.89 8.36 -3.96
C THR A 74 -9.37 8.41 -3.91
N LEU A 75 -8.70 7.37 -3.40
CA LEU A 75 -7.23 7.30 -3.46
C LEU A 75 -6.71 7.23 -4.89
N LYS A 76 -7.39 6.46 -5.76
CA LYS A 76 -7.08 6.40 -7.19
C LYS A 76 -7.27 7.75 -7.88
N SER A 77 -8.36 8.47 -7.59
CA SER A 77 -8.63 9.78 -8.22
C SER A 77 -7.63 10.86 -7.84
N ILE A 78 -6.96 10.74 -6.69
CA ILE A 78 -5.89 11.66 -6.25
C ILE A 78 -4.47 11.17 -6.58
N GLY A 79 -4.38 10.21 -7.51
CA GLY A 79 -3.14 9.77 -8.14
C GLY A 79 -2.37 8.67 -7.40
N LEU A 80 -2.96 7.99 -6.41
CA LEU A 80 -2.37 6.76 -5.88
C LEU A 80 -2.73 5.57 -6.77
N ARG A 81 -1.85 4.57 -6.83
CA ARG A 81 -2.15 3.27 -7.41
C ARG A 81 -2.72 2.36 -6.34
N TRP A 82 -3.58 1.45 -6.76
CA TRP A 82 -4.12 0.39 -5.92
C TRP A 82 -3.72 -0.97 -6.51
N GLY A 83 -3.18 -1.86 -5.68
CA GLY A 83 -2.67 -3.15 -6.16
C GLY A 83 -3.76 -4.11 -6.64
N GLY A 84 -5.03 -3.87 -6.32
CA GLY A 84 -6.16 -4.63 -6.87
C GLY A 84 -6.32 -4.51 -8.40
N ASP A 85 -5.80 -3.43 -9.00
CA ASP A 85 -5.79 -3.23 -10.44
C ASP A 85 -4.70 -4.04 -11.16
N TRP A 86 -3.71 -4.58 -10.43
CA TRP A 86 -2.57 -5.25 -11.05
C TRP A 86 -2.92 -6.60 -11.66
N ARG A 87 -2.22 -6.96 -12.74
CA ARG A 87 -2.37 -8.23 -13.48
C ARG A 87 -0.99 -8.83 -13.78
N PRO A 88 -0.86 -10.17 -13.86
CA PRO A 88 -1.91 -11.18 -13.64
C PRO A 88 -2.26 -11.42 -12.17
N LYS A 89 -1.43 -10.94 -11.23
CA LYS A 89 -1.63 -11.10 -9.79
C LYS A 89 -2.00 -9.76 -9.13
N ALA A 90 -3.20 -9.69 -8.59
CA ALA A 90 -3.67 -8.54 -7.83
C ALA A 90 -3.11 -8.55 -6.39
N ASP A 91 -2.96 -7.36 -5.81
CA ASP A 91 -2.59 -7.13 -4.41
C ASP A 91 -3.55 -6.10 -3.76
N PRO A 92 -4.77 -6.50 -3.39
CA PRO A 92 -5.86 -5.57 -3.04
C PRO A 92 -5.64 -4.76 -1.76
N VAL A 93 -4.66 -5.14 -0.92
CA VAL A 93 -4.34 -4.38 0.29
C VAL A 93 -3.37 -3.23 0.01
N HIS A 94 -2.70 -3.25 -1.14
CA HIS A 94 -1.57 -2.38 -1.45
C HIS A 94 -1.98 -1.03 -2.05
N PHE A 95 -1.36 0.04 -1.57
CA PHE A 95 -1.40 1.36 -2.18
C PHE A 95 0.00 1.99 -2.24
N ASP A 96 0.30 2.65 -3.36
CA ASP A 96 1.52 3.44 -3.52
C ASP A 96 1.32 4.66 -4.40
N ASP A 97 2.32 5.53 -4.46
CA ASP A 97 2.32 6.77 -5.26
C ASP A 97 3.07 6.65 -6.58
N ASN A 98 3.34 5.43 -7.05
CA ASN A 98 4.11 5.15 -8.27
C ASN A 98 5.54 5.72 -8.29
N TYR A 99 6.16 5.98 -7.13
CA TYR A 99 7.53 6.52 -7.08
C TYR A 99 8.54 5.66 -7.85
N ASN A 100 8.37 4.33 -7.80
CA ASN A 100 9.21 3.40 -8.54
C ASN A 100 9.16 3.53 -10.08
N SER A 101 8.26 4.30 -10.67
CA SER A 101 8.29 4.60 -12.11
C SER A 101 9.60 5.28 -12.54
N ASN A 102 10.17 6.14 -11.69
CA ASN A 102 11.49 6.70 -11.89
C ASN A 102 12.56 5.83 -11.20
N ARG A 103 13.18 4.93 -11.97
CA ARG A 103 14.15 3.95 -11.43
C ARG A 103 15.42 4.60 -10.88
N THR A 104 15.85 5.74 -11.42
CA THR A 104 17.03 6.46 -10.94
C THR A 104 16.75 7.06 -9.56
N MET A 105 15.63 7.78 -9.42
CA MET A 105 15.21 8.34 -8.13
C MET A 105 14.90 7.27 -7.10
N TRP A 106 14.26 6.16 -7.51
CA TRP A 106 14.02 5.02 -6.63
C TRP A 106 15.32 4.44 -6.11
N LYS A 107 16.34 4.21 -6.96
CA LYS A 107 17.63 3.65 -6.53
C LYS A 107 18.38 4.58 -5.58
N ALA A 108 18.33 5.89 -5.84
CA ALA A 108 18.92 6.88 -4.95
C ALA A 108 18.27 6.84 -3.55
N LYS A 109 16.94 6.86 -3.49
CA LYS A 109 16.21 6.79 -2.22
C LYS A 109 16.38 5.45 -1.51
N PHE A 110 16.43 4.36 -2.28
CA PHE A 110 16.67 3.01 -1.75
C PHE A 110 17.98 2.94 -0.97
N ARG A 111 19.08 3.46 -1.52
CA ARG A 111 20.37 3.49 -0.81
C ARG A 111 20.25 4.25 0.51
N VAL A 112 19.81 5.52 0.44
CA VAL A 112 19.67 6.37 1.63
C VAL A 112 18.83 5.73 2.73
N VAL A 113 17.66 5.19 2.39
CA VAL A 113 16.72 4.66 3.39
C VAL A 113 17.17 3.30 3.94
N GLN A 114 17.72 2.43 3.09
CA GLN A 114 18.13 1.09 3.52
C GLN A 114 19.46 1.10 4.26
N ASP A 115 20.41 1.92 3.83
CA ASP A 115 21.72 2.06 4.50
C ASP A 115 21.52 2.64 5.91
N ALA A 116 20.65 3.65 6.07
CA ALA A 116 20.29 4.20 7.38
C ALA A 116 19.59 3.19 8.33
N CYS A 117 19.12 2.06 7.80
CA CYS A 117 18.53 0.97 8.59
C CYS A 117 19.54 -0.13 8.96
N GLU A 118 20.82 -0.02 8.57
CA GLU A 118 21.90 -0.90 9.02
C GLU A 118 22.53 -0.41 10.35
N ASP A 119 22.29 0.85 10.72
CA ASP A 119 22.84 1.49 11.93
C ASP A 119 21.90 1.43 13.17
N LEU A 120 20.84 0.62 13.13
CA LEU A 120 19.84 0.40 14.20
C LEU A 120 19.83 -1.06 14.64
#